data_AF-A0A1T1AY12-F1
#
_entry.id   AF-A0A1T1AY12-F1
#
_cell.length_a   1.000
_cell.length_b   1.000
_cell.length_c   1.000
_cell.angle_alpha   90.00
_cell.angle_beta   90.00
_cell.angle_gamma   90.00
#
_symmetry.space_group_name_H-M   'P 1'
#
loop_
_entity.id
_entity.type
_entity.pdbx_description
1 polymer ?
#
loop_
_entity_poly.entity_id
_entity_poly.type
_entity_poly.pdbx_seq_one_letter_code
_entity_poly.pdbx_strand_id
1 'polypeptide(L)' 'MEQSRRDDGLSAARRALQGKGKARCEDCREPIPRERRKAAPNAIRCVTCQTIFEKLKGRNHE' A
#
# COMPACT_ATOMS: atom_id res chain seq x y z
N MET A 1 -19.82 26.90 25.42
CA MET A 1 -20.22 25.47 25.52
C MET A 1 -20.33 24.90 24.10
N GLU A 2 -19.28 24.97 23.26
CA GLU A 2 -18.07 24.13 23.31
C GLU A 2 -18.38 22.67 23.57
N GLN A 3 -18.33 21.85 22.52
CA GLN A 3 -18.05 20.41 22.54
C GLN A 3 -17.84 19.97 21.09
N SER A 4 -16.59 19.98 20.62
CA SER A 4 -15.72 18.81 20.59
C SER A 4 -16.27 17.72 19.65
N ARG A 5 -15.89 17.80 18.37
CA ARG A 5 -15.85 16.61 17.51
C ARG A 5 -14.60 16.63 16.64
N ARG A 6 -13.47 16.52 17.34
CA ARG A 6 -12.19 16.11 16.77
C ARG A 6 -12.18 14.58 16.77
N ASP A 7 -12.69 13.93 15.73
CA ASP A 7 -12.32 12.53 15.37
C ASP A 7 -13.15 12.08 14.15
N ASP A 8 -12.66 12.31 12.93
CA ASP A 8 -13.19 11.58 11.75
C ASP A 8 -12.09 11.42 10.68
N GLY A 9 -10.84 11.25 11.10
CA GLY A 9 -9.69 11.17 10.19
C GLY A 9 -9.25 9.74 9.84
N LEU A 10 -9.69 8.73 10.59
CA LEU A 10 -9.06 7.40 10.60
C LEU A 10 -9.85 6.31 9.84
N SER A 11 -11.12 6.55 9.53
CA SER A 11 -11.98 5.55 8.88
C SER A 11 -11.68 5.36 7.39
N ALA A 12 -11.18 6.40 6.70
CA ALA A 12 -10.83 6.33 5.29
C ALA A 12 -9.57 5.47 5.02
N ALA A 13 -8.58 5.54 5.91
CA ALA A 13 -7.33 4.77 5.78
C ALA A 13 -7.58 3.25 5.84
N ARG A 14 -8.55 2.80 6.65
CA ARG A 14 -8.89 1.37 6.78
C ARG A 14 -9.55 0.78 5.53
N ARG A 15 -10.38 1.54 4.82
CA ARG A 15 -11.04 1.07 3.59
C ARG A 15 -10.07 0.94 2.41
N ALA A 16 -9.02 1.77 2.36
CA ALA A 16 -7.97 1.65 1.35
C ALA A 16 -7.12 0.37 1.47
N LEU A 17 -6.97 -0.18 2.69
CA LEU A 17 -6.30 -1.47 2.91
C LEU A 17 -7.13 -2.68 2.46
N GLN A 18 -8.43 -2.52 2.22
CA GLN A 18 -9.29 -3.59 1.68
C GLN A 18 -9.25 -3.65 0.14
N GLY A 19 -8.48 -2.78 -0.51
CA GLY A 19 -8.28 -2.82 -1.95
C GLY A 19 -7.70 -4.17 -2.35
N LYS A 20 -8.40 -4.88 -3.25
CA LYS A 20 -7.97 -6.15 -3.81
C LYS A 20 -6.56 -6.02 -4.39
N GLY A 21 -5.54 -6.36 -3.62
CA GLY A 21 -4.18 -6.44 -4.14
C GLY A 21 -4.13 -7.44 -5.30
N LYS A 22 -3.12 -7.32 -6.15
CA LYS A 22 -3.00 -8.23 -7.28
C LYS A 22 -2.35 -9.54 -6.83
N ALA A 23 -2.81 -10.66 -7.39
CA ALA A 23 -2.14 -11.94 -7.17
C ALA A 23 -0.78 -12.01 -7.90
N ARG A 24 -0.62 -11.21 -8.96
CA ARG A 24 0.58 -11.12 -9.80
C ARG A 24 1.03 -9.67 -9.91
N CYS A 25 2.33 -9.46 -9.94
CA CYS A 25 2.94 -8.15 -10.11
C CYS A 25 2.48 -7.54 -11.43
N GLU A 26 2.08 -6.26 -11.42
CA GLU A 26 1.70 -5.56 -12.65
C GLU A 26 2.88 -5.34 -13.60
N ASP A 27 4.09 -5.22 -13.06
CA ASP A 27 5.30 -4.84 -13.78
C ASP A 27 6.00 -6.06 -14.41
N CYS A 28 6.38 -7.04 -13.57
CA CYS A 28 7.06 -8.25 -14.02
C CYS A 28 6.12 -9.46 -14.30
N ARG A 29 4.81 -9.35 -13.98
CA ARG A 29 3.81 -10.44 -14.13
C ARG A 29 4.08 -11.71 -13.30
N GLU A 30 5.06 -11.67 -12.41
CA GLU A 30 5.36 -12.76 -11.47
C GLU A 30 4.36 -12.82 -10.31
N PRO A 31 4.14 -14.01 -9.72
CA PRO A 31 3.25 -14.13 -8.56
C PRO A 31 3.77 -13.33 -7.36
N ILE A 32 2.90 -12.55 -6.70
CA ILE A 32 3.28 -11.81 -5.50
C ILE A 32 3.44 -12.80 -4.33
N PRO A 33 4.61 -12.82 -3.65
CA PRO A 33 4.88 -13.76 -2.57
C PRO A 33 3.84 -13.63 -1.46
N ARG A 34 3.48 -14.76 -0.84
CA ARG A 34 2.42 -14.82 0.18
C ARG A 34 2.76 -13.96 1.40
N GLU A 35 4.03 -13.89 1.77
CA GLU A 35 4.53 -13.02 2.84
C GLU A 35 4.21 -11.55 2.56
N ARG A 36 4.40 -11.09 1.31
CA ARG A 36 4.06 -9.73 0.93
C ARG A 36 2.56 -9.48 0.95
N ARG A 37 1.74 -10.43 0.52
CA ARG A 37 0.27 -10.35 0.60
C ARG A 37 -0.26 -10.35 2.04
N LYS A 38 0.43 -11.04 2.97
CA LYS A 38 0.11 -10.99 4.41
C LYS A 38 0.41 -9.62 5.01
N ALA A 39 1.58 -9.06 4.69
CA ALA A 39 1.99 -7.75 5.21
C ALA A 39 1.27 -6.57 4.52
N ALA A 40 0.96 -6.69 3.24
CA ALA A 40 0.31 -5.67 2.41
C ALA A 40 -0.70 -6.34 1.46
N PRO A 41 -1.95 -6.57 1.92
CA PRO A 41 -2.98 -7.22 1.12
C PRO A 41 -3.43 -6.39 -0.10
N ASN A 42 -3.11 -5.10 -0.11
CA ASN A 42 -3.34 -4.16 -1.19
C ASN A 42 -2.13 -4.02 -2.15
N ALA A 43 -1.07 -4.82 -1.98
CA ALA A 43 0.09 -4.75 -2.85
C ALA A 43 -0.26 -5.11 -4.31
N ILE A 44 0.17 -4.26 -5.26
CA ILE A 44 -0.01 -4.47 -6.71
C ILE A 44 1.30 -4.87 -7.42
N ARG A 45 2.44 -4.77 -6.74
CA ARG A 45 3.77 -5.13 -7.24
C ARG A 45 4.46 -6.14 -6.32
N CYS A 46 5.33 -6.97 -6.89
CA CYS A 46 6.20 -7.86 -6.11
C CYS A 46 7.20 -7.05 -5.27
N VAL A 47 7.82 -7.68 -4.28
CA VAL A 47 8.83 -7.05 -3.41
C VAL A 47 9.96 -6.40 -4.22
N THR A 48 10.44 -7.08 -5.26
CA THR A 48 11.52 -6.58 -6.12
C THR A 48 11.14 -5.28 -6.84
N CYS A 49 10.03 -5.28 -7.58
CA CYS A 49 9.54 -4.08 -8.29
C CYS A 49 9.15 -2.97 -7.30
N GLN A 50 8.62 -3.32 -6.13
CA GLN A 50 8.30 -2.35 -5.08
C GLN A 50 9.57 -1.69 -4.53
N THR A 51 10.64 -2.45 -4.25
CA THR A 51 11.93 -1.91 -3.80
C THR A 51 12.57 -1.02 -4.87
N ILE A 52 12.50 -1.40 -6.14
CA ILE A 52 12.98 -0.55 -7.25
C ILE A 52 12.19 0.74 -7.30
N PHE A 53 10.85 0.67 -7.23
CA PHE A 53 9.98 1.83 -7.23
C PHE A 53 10.25 2.77 -6.04
N GLU A 54 10.48 2.23 -4.85
CA GLU A 54 10.85 3.01 -3.65
C GLU A 54 12.24 3.64 -3.78
N LYS A 55 13.23 2.92 -4.31
CA LYS A 55 14.56 3.48 -4.62
C LYS A 55 14.48 4.62 -5.64
N LEU A 56 13.57 4.53 -6.61
CA LEU A 56 13.35 5.58 -7.61
C LEU A 56 12.59 6.78 -7.03
N LYS A 57 11.55 6.54 -6.21
CA LYS A 57 10.72 7.57 -5.56
C LYS A 57 11.44 8.29 -4.40
N GLY A 58 12.27 7.59 -3.64
CA GLY A 58 12.99 8.12 -2.47
C GLY A 58 14.11 9.11 -2.81
N ARG A 59 14.34 9.39 -4.09
CA ARG A 59 15.26 10.46 -4.54
C ARG A 59 14.59 11.83 -4.70
N ASN A 60 13.26 11.92 -4.62
CA ASN A 60 12.49 13.16 -4.81
C ASN A 60 11.66 13.53 -3.57
N HIS A 61 12.23 13.37 -2.37
CA HIS A 61 11.74 14.05 -1.17
C HIS A 61 12.65 15.26 -0.92
N GLU A 62 12.41 16.31 -1.69
CA GLU A 62 12.94 17.67 -1.47
C GLU A 62 11.91 18.51 -0.72
#